data_AF-A0A8T6C9F1-F1
#
_entry.id   AF-A0A8T6C9F1-F1
#
_cell.length_a   1.000
_cell.length_b   1.000
_cell.length_c   1.000
_cell.angle_alpha   90.00
_cell.angle_beta   90.00
_cell.angle_gamma   90.00
#
_symmetry.space_group_name_H-M   'P 1'
#
loop_
_entity.id
_entity.type
_entity.pdbx_description
1 polymer ?
#
loop_
_entity_poly.entity_id
_entity_poly.type
_entity_poly.pdbx_seq_one_letter_code
_entity_poly.pdbx_strand_id
1 'polypeptide(L)'
;MSAETLALITEGRVSKGDALATARLAGIMAAKRTHDLIPLCHPLPISGVEVRLTPSAEGDEPAVEIEASVRTTARTGVEMEALTAVSVAALTVYDMCKSAERGMRIEAVRLIAKSGGQSGTYVAE
;
A
#
# COMPACT_ATOMS: atom_id res chain seq x y z
N MET A 1 4.54 -14.68 -1.57
CA MET A 1 3.52 -15.40 -2.38
C MET A 1 4.26 -16.38 -3.26
N SER A 2 3.59 -17.36 -3.88
CA SER A 2 4.24 -18.29 -4.79
C SER A 2 4.62 -17.61 -6.12
N ALA A 3 5.59 -18.20 -6.83
CA ALA A 3 5.99 -17.71 -8.16
C ALA A 3 4.85 -17.82 -9.16
N GLU A 4 4.01 -18.86 -9.07
CA GLU A 4 2.85 -19.07 -9.90
C GLU A 4 1.80 -17.97 -9.67
N THR A 5 1.54 -17.60 -8.42
CA THR A 5 0.62 -16.50 -8.09
C THR A 5 1.14 -15.17 -8.62
N LEU A 6 2.44 -14.91 -8.47
CA LEU A 6 3.05 -13.69 -9.02
C LEU A 6 2.96 -13.64 -10.55
N ALA A 7 3.18 -14.78 -11.23
CA ALA A 7 3.03 -14.89 -12.69
C ALA A 7 1.59 -14.61 -13.14
N LEU A 8 0.57 -15.09 -12.41
CA LEU A 8 -0.82 -14.76 -12.72
C LEU A 8 -1.08 -13.25 -12.65
N ILE A 9 -0.46 -12.55 -11.69
CA ILE A 9 -0.57 -11.09 -11.55
C ILE A 9 0.10 -10.39 -12.74
N THR A 10 1.34 -10.74 -13.06
CA THR A 10 2.12 -10.06 -14.12
C THR A 10 1.61 -10.36 -15.52
N GLU A 11 1.04 -11.54 -15.75
CA GLU A 11 0.39 -11.93 -17.01
C GLU A 11 -1.05 -11.40 -17.14
N GLY A 12 -1.61 -10.77 -16.09
CA GLY A 12 -2.99 -10.28 -16.11
C GLY A 12 -4.05 -11.39 -16.15
N ARG A 13 -3.73 -12.57 -15.59
CA ARG A 13 -4.58 -13.79 -15.63
C ARG A 13 -5.31 -14.07 -14.33
N VAL A 14 -5.25 -13.14 -13.37
CA VAL A 14 -6.08 -13.19 -12.17
C VAL A 14 -7.55 -13.16 -12.55
N SER A 15 -8.34 -14.10 -12.04
CA SER A 15 -9.74 -14.31 -12.42
C SER A 15 -10.66 -13.12 -12.15
N LYS A 16 -10.28 -12.25 -11.21
CA LYS A 16 -10.99 -11.02 -10.83
C LYS A 16 -10.60 -9.79 -11.67
N GLY A 17 -9.65 -9.92 -12.60
CA GLY A 17 -9.13 -8.82 -13.42
C GLY A 17 -7.77 -8.31 -12.97
N ASP A 18 -7.43 -7.06 -13.32
CA ASP A 18 -6.12 -6.47 -13.05
C ASP A 18 -5.93 -6.20 -11.55
N ALA A 19 -5.16 -7.08 -10.89
CA ALA A 19 -4.87 -7.00 -9.46
C ALA A 19 -4.06 -5.75 -9.09
N LEU A 20 -3.10 -5.34 -9.91
CA LEU A 20 -2.20 -4.22 -9.61
C LEU A 20 -2.92 -2.89 -9.75
N ALA A 21 -3.70 -2.70 -10.81
CA ALA A 21 -4.51 -1.49 -11.00
C ALA A 21 -5.57 -1.35 -9.91
N THR A 22 -6.25 -2.45 -9.56
CA THR A 22 -7.28 -2.47 -8.51
C THR A 22 -6.67 -2.14 -7.14
N ALA A 23 -5.54 -2.76 -6.78
CA ALA A 23 -4.86 -2.49 -5.52
C ALA A 23 -4.32 -1.05 -5.43
N ARG A 24 -3.84 -0.49 -6.55
CA ARG A 24 -3.42 0.91 -6.62
C ARG A 24 -4.57 1.87 -6.30
N LEU A 25 -5.72 1.65 -6.94
CA LEU A 25 -6.91 2.46 -6.70
C LEU A 25 -7.39 2.33 -5.25
N ALA A 26 -7.40 1.10 -4.72
CA ALA A 26 -7.79 0.84 -3.34
C ALA A 26 -6.88 1.58 -2.34
N GLY A 27 -5.55 1.55 -2.53
CA GLY A 27 -4.62 2.31 -1.71
C GLY A 27 -4.84 3.82 -1.75
N ILE A 28 -5.09 4.38 -2.94
CA ILE A 28 -5.41 5.82 -3.12
C ILE A 28 -6.71 6.20 -2.39
N MET A 29 -7.74 5.37 -2.51
CA MET A 29 -9.01 5.58 -1.83
C MET A 29 -8.87 5.47 -0.31
N ALA A 30 -8.07 4.51 0.16
CA ALA A 30 -7.83 4.26 1.57
C ALA A 30 -7.11 5.43 2.25
N ALA A 31 -6.09 6.02 1.62
CA ALA A 31 -5.42 7.22 2.12
C ALA A 31 -6.42 8.35 2.43
N LYS A 32 -7.42 8.54 1.56
CA LYS A 32 -8.44 9.60 1.73
C LYS A 32 -9.49 9.28 2.81
N ARG A 33 -9.54 8.02 3.26
CA ARG A 33 -10.48 7.52 4.27
C ARG A 33 -9.78 7.13 5.58
N THR A 34 -8.51 7.47 5.76
CA THR A 34 -7.76 7.13 6.97
C THR A 34 -8.44 7.61 8.26
N HIS A 35 -9.01 8.81 8.26
CA HIS A 35 -9.74 9.35 9.40
C HIS A 35 -11.07 8.62 9.70
N ASP A 36 -11.68 7.95 8.71
CA ASP A 36 -12.86 7.11 8.92
C ASP A 36 -12.49 5.77 9.59
N LEU A 37 -11.25 5.32 9.39
CA LEU A 37 -10.76 4.01 9.84
C LEU A 37 -10.01 4.08 11.18
N ILE A 38 -9.27 5.15 11.42
CA ILE A 38 -8.40 5.32 12.58
C ILE A 38 -9.02 6.35 13.53
N PRO A 39 -9.56 5.94 14.70
CA PRO A 39 -10.48 6.78 15.50
C PRO A 39 -9.99 8.17 15.91
N LEU A 40 -8.67 8.35 16.03
CA LEU A 40 -8.04 9.61 16.50
C LEU A 40 -7.27 10.33 15.39
N CYS A 41 -7.35 9.87 14.14
CA CYS A 41 -6.80 10.60 13.01
C CYS A 41 -7.67 11.82 12.69
N HIS A 42 -7.01 12.93 12.38
CA HIS A 42 -7.70 14.13 11.94
C HIS A 42 -8.09 13.98 10.46
N PRO A 43 -9.23 14.53 10.02
CA PRO A 43 -9.48 14.69 8.60
C PRO A 43 -8.47 15.70 8.01
N LEU A 44 -7.76 15.32 6.94
CA LEU A 44 -6.72 16.13 6.30
C LEU A 44 -7.03 16.42 4.83
N PRO A 45 -6.76 17.65 4.34
CA PRO A 45 -6.83 17.96 2.92
C PRO A 45 -5.59 17.37 2.22
N ILE A 46 -5.72 16.15 1.70
CA ILE A 46 -4.64 15.48 0.98
C ILE A 46 -4.42 16.17 -0.37
N SER A 47 -3.19 16.63 -0.63
CA SER A 47 -2.82 17.29 -1.88
C SER A 47 -2.23 16.33 -2.92
N GLY A 48 -1.81 15.14 -2.51
CA GLY A 48 -1.36 14.09 -3.43
C GLY A 48 -1.22 12.73 -2.75
N VAL A 49 -1.54 11.68 -3.52
CA VAL A 49 -1.31 10.28 -3.14
C VAL A 49 -0.71 9.57 -4.34
N GLU A 50 0.42 8.93 -4.14
CA GLU A 50 1.02 8.00 -5.09
C GLU A 50 1.07 6.62 -4.42
N VAL A 51 0.63 5.59 -5.13
CA VAL A 51 0.79 4.19 -4.71
C VAL A 51 1.48 3.46 -5.85
N ARG A 52 2.62 2.84 -5.55
CA ARG A 52 3.43 2.05 -6.46
C ARG A 52 3.35 0.59 -6.05
N LEU A 53 3.07 -0.27 -7.02
CA LEU A 53 3.11 -1.71 -6.85
C LEU A 53 4.12 -2.26 -7.84
N THR A 54 5.14 -2.93 -7.33
CA THR A 54 6.25 -3.50 -8.12
C THR A 54 6.29 -5.00 -7.87
N PRO A 55 5.90 -5.83 -8.85
CA PRO A 55 6.15 -7.27 -8.79
C PRO A 55 7.65 -7.52 -8.72
N SER A 56 8.10 -8.27 -7.71
CA SER A 56 9.49 -8.67 -7.52
C SER A 56 9.57 -10.19 -7.46
N ALA A 57 10.35 -10.76 -8.38
CA ALA A 57 10.77 -12.16 -8.33
C ALA A 57 12.16 -12.32 -7.69
N GLU A 58 12.74 -11.22 -7.19
CA GLU A 58 14.07 -11.18 -6.57
C GLU A 58 13.97 -11.44 -5.05
N GLY A 59 14.98 -12.09 -4.48
CA GLY A 59 15.03 -12.44 -3.05
C GLY A 59 14.62 -13.89 -2.74
N ASP A 60 14.40 -14.18 -1.45
CA ASP A 60 14.05 -15.53 -0.98
C ASP A 60 12.60 -15.93 -1.33
N GLU A 61 11.70 -14.96 -1.49
CA GLU A 61 10.29 -15.20 -1.81
C GLU A 61 9.71 -14.17 -2.81
N PRO A 62 9.00 -14.62 -3.86
CA PRO A 62 8.29 -13.74 -4.78
C PRO A 62 7.26 -12.85 -4.06
N ALA A 63 7.20 -11.57 -4.44
CA ALA A 63 6.39 -10.57 -3.76
C ALA A 63 5.83 -9.49 -4.69
N VAL A 64 4.84 -8.75 -4.20
CA VAL A 64 4.46 -7.45 -4.75
C VAL A 64 4.88 -6.41 -3.72
N GLU A 65 5.91 -5.64 -4.04
CA GLU A 65 6.36 -4.53 -3.20
C GLU A 65 5.39 -3.36 -3.36
N ILE A 66 4.99 -2.76 -2.25
CA ILE A 66 4.01 -1.68 -2.23
C ILE A 66 4.60 -0.49 -1.49
N GLU A 67 4.70 0.63 -2.20
CA GLU A 67 5.13 1.90 -1.64
C GLU A 67 4.00 2.93 -1.81
N ALA A 68 3.74 3.73 -0.77
CA ALA A 68 2.82 4.85 -0.85
C ALA A 68 3.48 6.15 -0.37
N SER A 69 3.30 7.21 -1.14
CA SER A 69 3.70 8.57 -0.79
C SER A 69 2.48 9.47 -0.70
N VAL A 70 2.27 10.10 0.46
CA VAL A 70 1.15 11.02 0.70
C VAL A 70 1.70 12.41 1.02
N ARG A 71 1.06 13.44 0.48
CA ARG A 71 1.42 14.84 0.71
C ARG A 71 0.20 15.64 1.17
N THR A 72 0.44 16.59 2.07
CA THR A 72 -0.57 17.54 2.56
C THR A 72 0.08 18.87 2.96
N THR A 73 -0.73 19.87 3.26
CA THR A 73 -0.33 21.09 3.97
C THR A 73 -1.28 21.26 5.15
N ALA A 74 -0.85 20.80 6.34
CA ALA A 74 -1.66 20.75 7.55
C ALA A 74 -0.79 20.86 8.81
N ARG A 75 -1.44 20.92 10.00
CA ARG A 75 -0.76 21.00 11.31
C ARG A 75 -0.26 19.65 11.84
N THR A 76 -0.62 18.56 11.19
CA THR A 76 -0.20 17.19 11.53
C THR A 76 0.32 16.49 10.28
N GLY A 77 1.15 15.46 10.50
CA GLY A 77 1.71 14.65 9.42
C GLY A 77 0.69 13.69 8.80
N VAL A 78 1.16 12.97 7.78
CA VAL A 78 0.40 12.01 6.97
C VAL A 78 0.98 10.59 7.00
N GLU A 79 1.67 10.25 8.11
CA GLU A 79 2.23 8.92 8.34
C GLU A 79 1.13 7.86 8.25
N MET A 80 -0.02 8.14 8.86
CA MET A 80 -1.14 7.20 8.92
C MET A 80 -1.81 7.03 7.56
N GLU A 81 -1.92 8.08 6.75
CA GLU A 81 -2.47 8.01 5.39
C GLU A 81 -1.59 7.13 4.50
N ALA A 82 -0.27 7.26 4.59
CA ALA A 82 0.67 6.42 3.85
C ALA A 82 0.61 4.94 4.29
N LEU A 83 0.61 4.68 5.61
CA LEU A 83 0.52 3.33 6.17
C LEU A 83 -0.82 2.65 5.86
N THR A 84 -1.92 3.42 5.88
CA THR A 84 -3.25 2.92 5.51
C THR A 84 -3.30 2.57 4.03
N ALA A 85 -2.71 3.41 3.16
CA ALA A 85 -2.68 3.18 1.73
C ALA A 85 -2.00 1.87 1.36
N VAL A 86 -0.79 1.61 1.89
CA VAL A 86 -0.06 0.36 1.61
C VAL A 86 -0.79 -0.85 2.19
N SER A 87 -1.39 -0.70 3.37
CA SER A 87 -2.12 -1.79 4.03
C SER A 87 -3.34 -2.23 3.23
N VAL A 88 -4.16 -1.28 2.77
CA VAL A 88 -5.35 -1.58 1.98
C VAL A 88 -4.99 -2.05 0.57
N ALA A 89 -3.93 -1.51 -0.04
CA ALA A 89 -3.41 -2.03 -1.30
C ALA A 89 -2.98 -3.50 -1.14
N ALA A 90 -2.26 -3.86 -0.07
CA ALA A 90 -1.85 -5.23 0.21
C ALA A 90 -3.04 -6.17 0.44
N LEU A 91 -4.03 -5.73 1.23
CA LEU A 91 -5.28 -6.47 1.44
C LEU A 91 -6.05 -6.68 0.13
N THR A 92 -5.97 -5.72 -0.79
CA THR A 92 -6.60 -5.82 -2.10
C THR A 92 -5.87 -6.80 -3.00
N VAL A 93 -4.52 -6.80 -3.03
CA VAL A 93 -3.74 -7.85 -3.72
C VAL A 93 -4.12 -9.23 -3.18
N TYR A 94 -4.24 -9.36 -1.86
CA TYR A 94 -4.66 -10.59 -1.21
C TYR A 94 -6.07 -11.01 -1.68
N ASP A 95 -7.07 -10.13 -1.64
CA ASP A 95 -8.43 -10.46 -2.09
C ASP A 95 -8.49 -10.85 -3.57
N MET A 96 -7.70 -10.19 -4.41
CA MET A 96 -7.63 -10.48 -5.83
C MET A 96 -7.04 -11.87 -6.12
N CYS A 97 -6.11 -12.34 -5.28
CA CYS A 97 -5.34 -13.56 -5.55
C CYS A 97 -5.66 -14.75 -4.62
N LYS A 98 -6.43 -14.57 -3.54
CA LYS A 98 -6.67 -15.62 -2.52
C LYS A 98 -7.33 -16.90 -3.01
N SER A 99 -7.92 -16.89 -4.21
CA SER A 99 -8.45 -18.11 -4.85
C SER A 99 -7.35 -18.99 -5.43
N ALA A 100 -6.23 -18.39 -5.89
CA ALA A 100 -5.06 -19.11 -6.38
C ALA A 100 -4.18 -19.57 -5.20
N GLU A 101 -3.97 -18.70 -4.21
CA GLU A 101 -3.12 -18.99 -3.06
C GLU A 101 -3.66 -18.34 -1.78
N ARG A 102 -3.99 -19.15 -0.77
CA ARG A 102 -4.48 -18.63 0.53
C ARG A 102 -3.34 -18.29 1.50
N GLY A 103 -2.15 -18.85 1.28
CA GLY A 103 -0.98 -18.74 2.15
C GLY A 103 -0.18 -17.44 1.99
N MET A 104 -0.63 -16.50 1.14
CA MET A 104 0.03 -15.21 0.99
C MET A 104 0.13 -14.49 2.34
N ARG A 105 1.25 -13.79 2.56
CA ARG A 105 1.50 -13.00 3.77
C ARG A 105 1.58 -11.52 3.42
N ILE A 106 1.10 -10.68 4.33
CA ILE A 106 1.30 -9.23 4.29
C ILE A 106 2.32 -8.92 5.38
N GLU A 107 3.49 -8.44 4.97
CA GLU A 107 4.65 -8.30 5.85
C GLU A 107 5.26 -6.91 5.72
N ALA A 108 6.12 -6.55 6.68
CA ALA A 108 6.97 -5.36 6.65
C ALA A 108 6.26 -4.02 6.39
N VAL A 109 4.99 -3.87 6.79
CA VAL A 109 4.30 -2.57 6.73
C VAL A 109 4.98 -1.61 7.71
N ARG A 110 5.73 -0.65 7.17
CA ARG A 110 6.47 0.35 7.96
C ARG A 110 6.57 1.69 7.24
N LEU A 111 6.85 2.74 8.02
CA LEU A 111 7.18 4.06 7.48
C LEU A 111 8.64 4.07 7.02
N ILE A 112 8.92 4.51 5.79
CA ILE A 112 10.30 4.59 5.26
C ILE A 112 10.89 6.00 5.32
N ALA A 113 10.05 7.02 5.18
CA ALA A 113 10.45 8.42 5.26
C ALA A 113 9.26 9.31 5.61
N LYS A 114 9.52 10.40 6.32
CA LYS A 114 8.56 11.49 6.57
C LYS A 114 9.32 12.79 6.71
N SER A 115 8.80 13.86 6.13
CA SER A 115 9.37 15.21 6.27
C SER A 115 8.30 16.22 6.66
N GLY A 116 8.75 17.34 7.24
CA GLY A 116 7.88 18.41 7.73
C GLY A 116 7.38 18.20 9.17
N GLY A 117 6.80 19.26 9.73
CA GLY A 117 6.42 19.32 11.14
C GLY A 117 7.62 19.58 12.08
N GLN A 118 7.31 19.73 13.37
CA GLN A 118 8.31 20.07 14.40
C GLN A 118 9.38 18.98 14.58
N SER A 119 9.03 17.72 14.33
CA SER A 119 9.95 16.57 14.45
C SER A 119 11.03 16.52 13.35
N GLY A 120 10.94 17.38 12.32
CA GLY A 120 11.86 17.35 11.19
C GLY A 120 11.70 16.11 10.31
N THR A 121 12.76 15.77 9.59
CA THR A 121 12.79 14.63 8.66
C THR A 121 13.17 13.34 9.39
N TYR A 122 12.36 12.32 9.18
CA TYR A 122 12.62 10.94 9.52
C TYR A 122 12.95 10.14 8.25
N VAL A 123 13.96 9.29 8.33
CA VAL A 123 14.29 8.24 7.34
C VAL A 123 14.55 6.98 8.14
N ALA A 124 13.91 5.88 7.77
CA ALA A 124 14.08 4.61 8.46
C ALA A 124 15.45 4.01 8.17
N GLU A 125 16.05 3.37 9.18
CA GLU A 125 17.28 2.60 9.06
C GLU A 125 17.09 1.28 8.28
#